data_AF-A0A9D1H008-F1
#
_entry.id   AF-A0A9D1H008-F1
#
_cell.length_a   1.000
_cell.length_b   1.000
_cell.length_c   1.000
_cell.angle_alpha   90.00
_cell.angle_beta   90.00
_cell.angle_gamma   90.00
#
_symmetry.space_group_name_H-M   'P 1'
#
loop_
_entity.id
_entity.type
_entity.pdbx_description
1 polymer ?
#
loop_
_entity_poly.entity_id
_entity_poly.type
_entity_poly.pdbx_seq_one_letter_code
_entity_poly.pdbx_strand_id
1 'polypeptide(L)'
;MDTPDIKRSIAAAVSIATDLGLPAVDAVVIHNSNKLALRLTPCDVFARVAPPEFGAAPFEVELAQRLADAGCPVGLLEPRVDPVVYKCDGFAVTLWTYYAPVTPTVTANEYAEALEQLHAGMRKVEVSSPSFWDRITEAQEVVANPDLSPELGAADREFLIGRLADARRS
;
A
#
# COMPACT_ATOMS: atom_id res chain seq x y z
N MET A 1 5.96 0.38 11.25
CA MET A 1 6.92 1.48 11.43
C MET A 1 7.01 1.87 12.89
N ASP A 2 8.21 2.19 13.35
CA ASP A 2 8.45 2.65 14.71
C ASP A 2 8.13 4.13 14.88
N THR A 3 7.97 4.57 16.13
CA THR A 3 7.53 5.93 16.48
C THR A 3 8.32 7.06 15.80
N PRO A 4 9.66 7.01 15.68
CA PRO A 4 10.42 8.04 14.95
C PRO A 4 10.07 8.11 13.47
N ASP A 5 9.87 6.95 12.83
CA ASP A 5 9.52 6.87 11.41
C ASP A 5 8.07 7.28 11.14
N ILE A 6 7.17 7.07 12.09
CA ILE A 6 5.79 7.59 12.00
C ILE A 6 5.81 9.13 11.90
N LYS A 7 6.57 9.81 12.77
CA LYS A 7 6.65 11.29 12.76
C LYS A 7 7.24 11.81 11.45
N ARG A 8 8.32 11.19 10.96
CA ARG A 8 8.94 11.55 9.68
C ARG A 8 8.02 11.28 8.50
N SER A 9 7.29 10.16 8.52
CA SER A 9 6.29 9.82 7.50
C SER A 9 5.14 10.82 7.44
N ILE A 10 4.65 11.27 8.61
CA ILE A 10 3.63 12.32 8.69
C ILE A 10 4.18 13.63 8.10
N ALA A 11 5.38 14.06 8.50
CA ALA A 11 6.00 15.27 7.97
C ALA A 11 6.18 15.20 6.44
N ALA A 12 6.65 14.06 5.92
CA ALA A 12 6.82 13.84 4.48
C ALA A 12 5.48 13.95 3.71
N ALA A 13 4.43 13.32 4.22
CA ALA A 13 3.11 13.36 3.59
C ALA A 13 2.48 14.77 3.63
N VAL A 14 2.62 15.49 4.75
CA VAL A 14 2.15 16.88 4.89
C VAL A 14 2.93 17.83 3.98
N SER A 15 4.25 17.68 3.88
CA SER A 15 5.10 18.47 2.97
C SER A 15 4.66 18.29 1.53
N ILE A 16 4.55 17.05 1.06
CA ILE A 16 4.12 16.73 -0.31
C ILE A 16 2.73 17.32 -0.59
N ALA A 17 1.76 17.11 0.31
CA ALA A 17 0.42 17.63 0.10
C ALA A 17 0.41 19.17 0.03
N THR A 18 1.17 19.85 0.90
CA THR A 18 1.30 21.31 0.91
C THR A 18 1.95 21.83 -0.37
N ASP A 19 3.02 21.19 -0.84
CA ASP A 19 3.72 21.55 -2.08
C ASP A 19 2.82 21.37 -3.32
N LEU A 20 1.88 20.43 -3.27
CA LEU A 20 0.87 20.19 -4.30
C LEU A 20 -0.36 21.11 -4.16
N GLY A 21 -0.36 22.06 -3.21
CA GLY A 21 -1.45 23.02 -3.00
C GLY A 21 -2.65 22.45 -2.23
N LEU A 22 -2.52 21.28 -1.60
CA LEU A 22 -3.54 20.73 -0.71
C LEU A 22 -3.37 21.34 0.70
N PRO A 23 -4.45 21.78 1.36
CA PRO A 23 -4.37 22.32 2.72
C PRO A 23 -4.16 21.18 3.72
N ALA A 24 -2.90 20.81 3.97
CA ALA A 24 -2.49 19.81 4.95
C ALA A 24 -1.65 20.46 6.05
N VAL A 25 -2.00 20.19 7.30
CA VAL A 25 -1.32 20.72 8.49
C VAL A 25 -0.84 19.57 9.39
N ASP A 26 -1.64 18.50 9.48
CA ASP A 26 -1.34 17.34 10.31
C ASP A 26 -1.93 16.07 9.69
N ALA A 27 -1.73 14.91 10.34
CA ALA A 27 -2.28 13.64 9.91
C ALA A 27 -2.74 12.75 11.08
N VAL A 28 -3.86 12.06 10.86
CA VAL A 28 -4.32 10.99 11.76
C VAL A 28 -3.83 9.65 11.22
N VAL A 29 -3.18 8.85 12.06
CA VAL A 29 -2.80 7.48 11.71
C VAL A 29 -4.05 6.59 11.70
N ILE A 30 -4.39 6.07 10.53
CA ILE A 30 -5.48 5.10 10.37
C ILE A 30 -4.99 3.69 10.64
N HIS A 31 -3.81 3.35 10.09
CA HIS A 31 -3.25 2.02 10.20
C HIS A 31 -1.71 2.06 10.05
N ASN A 32 -1.01 1.23 10.82
CA ASN A 32 0.44 1.12 10.80
C ASN A 32 0.86 -0.35 10.66
N SER A 33 1.41 -0.70 9.49
CA SER A 33 1.99 -2.01 9.20
C SER A 33 3.23 -1.80 8.31
N ASN A 34 3.41 -2.56 7.23
CA ASN A 34 4.48 -2.37 6.25
C ASN A 34 4.39 -1.01 5.53
N LYS A 35 3.17 -0.47 5.44
CA LYS A 35 2.89 0.89 4.95
C LYS A 35 2.08 1.63 6.02
N LEU A 36 2.39 2.90 6.23
CA LEU A 36 1.63 3.79 7.08
C LEU A 36 0.46 4.36 6.27
N ALA A 37 -0.75 4.27 6.82
CA ALA A 37 -1.96 4.80 6.24
C ALA A 37 -2.40 6.01 7.07
N LEU A 38 -2.46 7.18 6.43
CA LEU A 38 -2.70 8.46 7.06
C LEU A 38 -3.96 9.12 6.47
N ARG A 39 -4.73 9.82 7.30
CA ARG A 39 -5.67 10.86 6.84
C ARG A 39 -5.02 12.21 7.09
N LEU A 40 -4.73 12.94 6.02
CA LEU A 40 -4.25 14.31 6.11
C LEU A 40 -5.39 15.26 6.45
N THR A 41 -5.14 16.21 7.36
CA THR A 41 -6.12 17.19 7.81
C THR A 41 -5.63 18.61 7.54
N PRO A 42 -6.51 19.56 7.18
CA PRO A 42 -7.95 19.41 6.96
C PRO A 42 -8.37 18.92 5.56
N CYS A 43 -7.44 18.69 4.62
CA CYS A 43 -7.78 18.39 3.22
C CYS A 43 -8.49 17.05 2.95
N ASP A 44 -8.58 16.17 3.95
CA ASP A 44 -9.20 14.85 3.88
C ASP A 44 -8.65 13.96 2.76
N VAL A 45 -7.33 13.91 2.65
CA VAL A 45 -6.61 13.03 1.73
C VAL A 45 -6.11 11.79 2.46
N PHE A 46 -6.26 10.63 1.85
CA PHE A 46 -5.65 9.40 2.34
C PHE A 46 -4.24 9.27 1.75
N ALA A 47 -3.21 9.30 2.59
CA ALA A 47 -1.83 9.12 2.17
C ALA A 47 -1.32 7.73 2.60
N ARG A 48 -0.75 6.99 1.65
CA ARG A 48 0.02 5.77 1.94
C ARG A 48 1.49 6.12 1.89
N VAL A 49 2.19 5.92 3.00
CA VAL A 49 3.62 6.22 3.15
C VAL A 49 4.35 4.92 3.39
N ALA A 50 5.42 4.68 2.65
CA ALA A 50 6.27 3.51 2.82
C ALA A 50 7.72 3.83 2.45
N PRO A 51 8.70 3.14 3.04
CA PRO A 51 10.05 3.16 2.50
C PRO A 51 10.11 2.70 1.02
N PRO A 52 10.97 3.30 0.17
CA PRO A 52 11.04 3.03 -1.27
C PRO A 52 11.27 1.57 -1.64
N GLU A 53 11.94 0.82 -0.77
CA GLU A 53 12.20 -0.62 -0.89
C GLU A 53 10.93 -1.48 -0.96
N PHE A 54 9.77 -0.97 -0.48
CA PHE A 54 8.48 -1.66 -0.61
C PHE A 54 7.81 -1.41 -1.99
N GLY A 55 8.62 -1.41 -3.06
CA GLY A 55 8.45 -0.84 -4.42
C GLY A 55 7.21 -1.16 -5.25
N ALA A 56 6.11 -1.62 -4.66
CA ALA A 56 4.83 -1.82 -5.32
C ALA A 56 4.06 -0.52 -5.61
N ALA A 57 4.51 0.65 -5.13
CA ALA A 57 3.73 1.90 -5.23
C ALA A 57 3.45 2.35 -6.68
N PRO A 58 4.41 2.34 -7.63
CA PRO A 58 4.11 2.72 -9.03
C PRO A 58 3.11 1.77 -9.68
N PHE A 59 3.29 0.47 -9.46
CA PHE A 59 2.37 -0.57 -9.94
C PHE A 59 0.96 -0.42 -9.36
N GLU A 60 0.85 -0.17 -8.05
CA GLU A 60 -0.44 0.03 -7.37
C GLU A 60 -1.18 1.26 -7.91
N VAL A 61 -0.46 2.35 -8.19
CA VAL A 61 -1.04 3.57 -8.79
C VAL A 61 -1.55 3.30 -10.20
N GLU A 62 -0.74 2.66 -11.05
CA GLU A 62 -1.15 2.31 -12.41
C GLU A 62 -2.36 1.38 -12.42
N LEU A 63 -2.32 0.32 -11.60
CA LEU A 63 -3.40 -0.65 -11.50
C LEU A 63 -4.69 0.00 -11.00
N ALA A 64 -4.61 0.84 -9.96
CA ALA A 64 -5.77 1.53 -9.41
C ALA A 64 -6.42 2.46 -10.45
N GLN A 65 -5.61 3.22 -11.21
CA GLN A 65 -6.13 4.10 -12.26
C GLN A 65 -6.88 3.29 -13.33
N ARG A 66 -6.28 2.22 -13.86
CA ARG A 66 -6.91 1.40 -14.90
C ARG A 66 -8.18 0.70 -14.40
N LEU A 67 -8.19 0.24 -13.15
CA LEU A 67 -9.38 -0.37 -12.54
C LEU A 67 -10.49 0.66 -12.35
N ALA A 68 -10.16 1.88 -11.92
CA ALA A 68 -11.11 2.98 -11.82
C ALA A 68 -11.70 3.36 -13.20
N ASP A 69 -10.85 3.46 -14.23
CA ASP A 69 -11.28 3.75 -15.60
C ASP A 69 -12.20 2.64 -16.18
N ALA A 70 -12.00 1.40 -15.73
CA ALA A 70 -12.86 0.26 -16.06
C ALA A 70 -14.16 0.19 -15.23
N GLY A 71 -14.40 1.14 -14.32
CA GLY A 71 -15.57 1.19 -13.45
C GLY A 71 -15.57 0.18 -12.30
N CYS A 72 -14.39 -0.32 -11.91
CA CYS A 72 -14.27 -1.26 -10.80
C CYS A 72 -14.51 -0.56 -9.45
N PRO A 73 -15.05 -1.28 -8.44
CA PRO A 73 -15.23 -0.75 -7.10
C PRO A 73 -13.90 -0.71 -6.32
N VAL A 74 -13.01 0.20 -6.70
CA VAL A 74 -11.69 0.41 -6.08
C VAL A 74 -11.57 1.79 -5.45
N GLY A 75 -10.61 1.93 -4.51
CA GLY A 75 -10.25 3.24 -3.98
C GLY A 75 -9.63 4.12 -5.06
N LEU A 76 -10.12 5.35 -5.19
CA LEU A 76 -9.65 6.30 -6.19
C LEU A 76 -8.39 7.04 -5.72
N LEU A 77 -7.52 7.38 -6.68
CA LEU A 77 -6.42 8.32 -6.46
C LEU A 77 -6.97 9.73 -6.16
N GLU A 78 -6.17 10.58 -5.50
CA GLU A 78 -6.58 11.94 -5.15
C GLU A 78 -6.73 12.79 -6.43
N PRO A 79 -7.95 13.21 -6.83
CA PRO A 79 -8.19 13.86 -8.12
C PRO A 79 -7.61 15.27 -8.26
N ARG A 80 -7.23 15.93 -7.16
CA ARG A 80 -6.67 17.29 -7.17
C ARG A 80 -5.20 17.35 -7.58
N VAL A 81 -4.50 16.21 -7.69
CA VAL A 81 -3.06 16.13 -7.94
C VAL A 81 -2.74 15.04 -8.96
N ASP A 82 -1.52 15.05 -9.49
CA ASP A 82 -1.11 14.03 -10.45
C ASP A 82 -1.06 12.63 -9.80
N PRO A 83 -1.55 11.58 -10.49
CA PRO A 83 -1.59 10.21 -10.00
C PRO A 83 -0.20 9.55 -10.10
N VAL A 84 0.75 10.00 -9.27
CA VAL A 84 2.14 9.53 -9.27
C VAL A 84 2.62 9.18 -7.87
N VAL A 85 3.79 8.52 -7.79
CA VAL A 85 4.48 8.29 -6.53
C VAL A 85 5.38 9.48 -6.22
N TYR A 86 5.09 10.16 -5.12
CA TYR A 86 5.91 11.26 -4.61
C TYR A 86 7.00 10.73 -3.69
N LYS A 87 8.12 11.46 -3.61
CA LYS A 87 9.26 11.09 -2.75
C LYS A 87 9.64 12.25 -1.85
N CYS A 88 9.76 12.00 -0.55
CA CYS A 88 10.18 12.99 0.44
C CYS A 88 10.85 12.28 1.62
N ASP A 89 12.00 12.78 2.08
CA ASP A 89 12.73 12.29 3.27
C ASP A 89 13.00 10.77 3.31
N GLY A 90 13.21 10.17 2.14
CA GLY A 90 13.45 8.73 2.01
C GLY A 90 12.18 7.89 2.10
N PHE A 91 11.00 8.47 1.89
CA PHE A 91 9.72 7.77 1.79
C PHE A 91 9.10 7.94 0.41
N ALA A 92 8.39 6.91 -0.04
CA ALA A 92 7.44 6.96 -1.15
C ALA A 92 6.03 7.25 -0.60
N VAL A 93 5.33 8.20 -1.21
CA VAL A 93 3.98 8.63 -0.82
C VAL A 93 3.06 8.55 -2.02
N THR A 94 1.89 7.93 -1.83
CA THR A 94 0.78 7.97 -2.80
C THR A 94 -0.45 8.58 -2.14
N LEU A 95 -1.18 9.41 -2.89
CA LEU A 95 -2.32 10.18 -2.41
C LEU A 95 -3.61 9.66 -3.04
N TRP A 96 -4.60 9.42 -2.19
CA TRP A 96 -5.86 8.76 -2.52
C TRP A 96 -7.04 9.54 -1.94
N THR A 97 -8.21 9.32 -2.51
CA THR A 97 -9.47 9.78 -1.92
C THR A 97 -9.69 9.12 -0.56
N TYR A 98 -9.95 9.89 0.48
CA TYR A 98 -10.35 9.37 1.78
C TYR A 98 -11.84 9.01 1.79
N TYR A 99 -12.15 7.74 2.06
CA TYR A 99 -13.52 7.27 2.30
C TYR A 99 -13.73 7.07 3.81
N ALA A 100 -14.66 7.83 4.37
CA ALA A 100 -15.02 7.66 5.77
C ALA A 100 -15.69 6.29 6.00
N PRO A 101 -15.43 5.61 7.12
CA PRO A 101 -16.14 4.38 7.47
C PRO A 101 -17.66 4.61 7.50
N VAL A 102 -18.40 3.70 6.86
CA VAL A 102 -19.87 3.74 6.81
C VAL A 102 -20.48 2.91 7.94
N THR A 103 -21.60 3.37 8.50
CA THR A 103 -22.41 2.65 9.49
C THR A 103 -23.87 2.59 9.03
N PRO A 104 -24.54 1.42 9.01
CA PRO A 104 -24.00 0.10 9.37
C PRO A 104 -22.96 -0.41 8.37
N THR A 105 -22.20 -1.43 8.77
CA THR A 105 -21.25 -2.09 7.88
C THR A 105 -21.98 -2.79 6.74
N VAL A 106 -21.34 -2.84 5.58
CA VAL A 106 -21.81 -3.54 4.38
C VAL A 106 -22.17 -4.99 4.70
N THR A 107 -23.27 -5.51 4.14
CA THR A 107 -23.66 -6.90 4.33
C THR A 107 -22.75 -7.86 3.57
N ALA A 108 -22.76 -9.15 3.94
CA ALA A 108 -21.96 -10.16 3.25
C ALA A 108 -22.31 -10.30 1.76
N ASN A 109 -23.60 -10.16 1.40
CA ASN A 109 -24.05 -10.24 0.01
C ASN A 109 -23.56 -9.05 -0.81
N GLU A 110 -23.73 -7.82 -0.31
CA GLU A 110 -23.22 -6.62 -0.98
C GLU A 110 -21.69 -6.66 -1.14
N TYR A 111 -20.97 -7.20 -0.15
CA TYR A 111 -19.51 -7.39 -0.26
C TYR A 111 -19.15 -8.42 -1.34
N ALA A 112 -19.88 -9.54 -1.41
CA ALA A 112 -19.68 -10.56 -2.44
C ALA A 112 -19.96 -10.02 -3.85
N GLU A 113 -21.02 -9.22 -4.02
CA GLU A 113 -21.34 -8.55 -5.28
C GLU A 113 -20.24 -7.57 -5.70
N ALA A 114 -19.71 -6.77 -4.78
CA ALA A 114 -18.58 -5.87 -5.06
C ALA A 114 -17.33 -6.65 -5.49
N LEU A 115 -17.06 -7.80 -4.87
CA LEU A 115 -15.92 -8.66 -5.24
C LEU A 115 -16.10 -9.30 -6.63
N GLU A 116 -17.32 -9.72 -6.97
CA GLU A 116 -17.63 -10.22 -8.32
C GLU A 116 -17.41 -9.13 -9.38
N GLN A 117 -17.91 -7.91 -9.12
CA GLN A 117 -17.72 -6.76 -10.01
C GLN A 117 -16.23 -6.43 -10.19
N LEU A 118 -15.46 -6.44 -9.09
CA LEU A 118 -14.01 -6.24 -9.15
C LEU A 118 -13.33 -7.29 -10.04
N HIS A 119 -13.63 -8.58 -9.85
CA HIS A 119 -13.04 -9.64 -10.68
C HIS A 119 -13.44 -9.55 -12.15
N ALA A 120 -14.70 -9.20 -12.43
CA ALA A 120 -15.18 -8.98 -13.79
C ALA A 120 -14.44 -7.81 -14.48
N GLY A 121 -14.15 -6.74 -13.73
CA GLY A 121 -13.40 -5.59 -14.20
C GLY A 121 -11.90 -5.88 -14.39
N MET A 122 -11.26 -6.56 -13.42
CA MET A 122 -9.86 -6.99 -13.51
C MET A 122 -9.57 -7.81 -14.77
N ARG A 123 -10.53 -8.64 -15.22
CA ARG A 123 -10.40 -9.42 -16.47
C ARG A 123 -10.23 -8.54 -17.72
N LYS A 124 -10.69 -7.28 -17.69
CA LYS A 124 -10.65 -6.34 -18.82
C LYS A 124 -9.42 -5.43 -18.79
N VAL A 125 -8.70 -5.39 -17.68
CA VAL A 125 -7.55 -4.53 -17.48
C VAL A 125 -6.28 -5.33 -17.75
N GLU A 126 -5.56 -4.96 -18.81
CA GLU A 126 -4.21 -5.48 -19.06
C GLU A 126 -3.21 -4.66 -18.24
N VAL A 127 -2.44 -5.33 -17.38
CA VAL A 127 -1.33 -4.74 -16.62
C VAL A 127 -0.25 -5.80 -16.51
N SER A 128 1.01 -5.41 -16.68
CA SER A 128 2.15 -6.27 -16.41
C SER A 128 2.26 -6.52 -14.91
N SER A 129 1.57 -7.54 -14.42
CA SER A 129 1.66 -7.96 -13.02
C SER A 129 3.02 -8.60 -12.76
N PRO A 130 3.71 -8.23 -11.67
CA PRO A 130 4.79 -9.05 -11.12
C PRO A 130 4.29 -10.49 -10.93
N SER A 131 5.18 -11.46 -11.10
CA SER A 131 4.85 -12.84 -10.81
C SER A 131 4.61 -12.97 -9.31
N PHE A 132 3.60 -13.75 -8.93
CA PHE A 132 3.40 -14.10 -7.52
C PHE A 132 4.67 -14.72 -6.90
N TRP A 133 5.45 -15.43 -7.71
CA TRP A 133 6.71 -16.04 -7.30
C TRP A 133 7.82 -15.05 -6.95
N ASP A 134 7.75 -13.82 -7.47
CA ASP A 134 8.77 -12.80 -7.21
C ASP A 134 8.76 -12.43 -5.73
N ARG A 135 7.57 -12.27 -5.13
CA ARG A 135 7.42 -11.99 -3.69
C ARG A 135 7.88 -13.12 -2.79
N ILE A 136 7.65 -14.37 -3.19
CA ILE A 136 8.15 -15.52 -2.45
C ILE A 136 9.67 -15.55 -2.50
N THR A 137 10.25 -15.20 -3.64
CA THR A 137 11.70 -15.14 -3.85
C THR A 137 12.33 -14.04 -2.99
N GLU A 138 11.76 -12.82 -2.99
CA GLU A 138 12.19 -11.72 -2.11
C GLU A 138 12.12 -12.10 -0.63
N ALA A 139 11.00 -12.73 -0.20
CA ALA A 139 10.85 -13.19 1.18
C ALA A 139 11.90 -14.24 1.55
N GLN A 140 12.24 -15.15 0.62
CA GLN A 140 13.31 -16.13 0.82
C GLN A 140 14.67 -15.46 1.00
N GLU A 141 14.99 -14.43 0.20
CA GLU A 141 16.26 -13.70 0.33
C GLU A 141 16.39 -12.99 1.67
N VAL A 142 15.32 -12.32 2.12
CA VAL A 142 15.28 -11.63 3.43
C VAL A 142 15.45 -12.63 4.58
N VAL A 143 14.75 -13.77 4.53
CA VAL A 143 14.85 -14.81 5.56
C VAL A 143 16.21 -15.53 5.50
N ALA A 144 16.80 -15.70 4.33
CA ALA A 144 18.10 -16.37 4.19
C ALA A 144 19.27 -15.49 4.67
N ASN A 145 19.13 -14.16 4.61
CA ASN A 145 20.19 -13.22 4.95
C ASN A 145 20.01 -12.63 6.37
N PRO A 146 20.88 -12.94 7.35
CA PRO A 146 20.83 -12.37 8.69
C PRO A 146 20.94 -10.85 8.75
N ASP A 147 21.65 -10.24 7.79
CA ASP A 147 21.85 -8.79 7.75
C ASP A 147 20.55 -8.06 7.35
N LEU A 148 19.68 -8.71 6.57
CA LEU A 148 18.38 -8.17 6.14
C LEU A 148 17.26 -8.45 7.15
N SER A 149 17.47 -9.37 8.09
CA SER A 149 16.50 -9.74 9.12
C SER A 149 17.19 -9.97 10.47
N PRO A 150 17.86 -8.95 11.04
CA PRO A 150 18.65 -9.11 12.26
C PRO A 150 17.80 -9.48 13.48
N GLU A 151 16.51 -9.13 13.46
CA GLU A 151 15.56 -9.45 14.54
C GLU A 151 15.00 -10.87 14.45
N LEU A 152 15.24 -11.57 13.34
CA LEU A 152 14.74 -12.93 13.13
C LEU A 152 15.71 -13.96 13.75
N GLY A 153 15.28 -14.54 14.87
CA GLY A 153 16.02 -15.56 15.61
C GLY A 153 16.29 -16.84 14.80
N ALA A 154 17.32 -17.59 15.17
CA ALA A 154 17.79 -18.75 14.40
C ALA A 154 16.71 -19.84 14.20
N ALA A 155 15.92 -20.14 15.23
CA ALA A 155 14.86 -21.15 15.15
C ALA A 155 13.73 -20.71 14.21
N ASP A 156 13.30 -19.45 14.30
CA ASP A 156 12.26 -18.90 13.42
C ASP A 156 12.75 -18.82 11.97
N ARG A 157 14.03 -18.48 11.78
CA ARG A 157 14.67 -18.48 10.46
C ARG A 157 14.66 -19.85 9.81
N GLU A 158 15.11 -20.88 10.52
CA GLU A 158 15.12 -22.26 10.02
C GLU A 158 13.70 -22.72 9.65
N PHE A 159 12.72 -22.43 10.50
CA PHE A 159 11.32 -22.74 10.25
C PHE A 159 10.79 -22.07 8.97
N LEU A 160 11.03 -20.76 8.81
CA LEU A 160 10.54 -19.99 7.66
C LEU A 160 11.21 -20.43 6.34
N ILE A 161 12.52 -20.73 6.35
CA ILE A 161 13.21 -21.27 5.17
C ILE A 161 12.54 -22.56 4.70
N GLY A 162 12.24 -23.48 5.63
CA GLY A 162 11.57 -24.74 5.31
C GLY A 162 10.19 -24.53 4.68
N ARG A 163 9.35 -23.68 5.29
CA ARG A 163 7.99 -23.39 4.80
C ARG A 163 7.98 -22.71 3.44
N LEU A 164 8.86 -21.73 3.21
CA LEU A 164 8.95 -21.04 1.93
C LEU A 164 9.47 -21.97 0.81
N ALA A 165 10.35 -22.92 1.13
CA ALA A 165 10.82 -23.92 0.18
C ALA A 165 9.70 -24.92 -0.22
N ASP A 166 8.82 -25.28 0.72
CA ASP A 166 7.65 -26.13 0.45
C ASP A 166 6.63 -25.43 -0.46
N ALA A 167 6.32 -24.16 -0.20
CA ALA A 167 5.35 -23.37 -0.96
C ALA A 167 5.73 -23.18 -2.44
N ARG A 168 7.01 -23.33 -2.79
CA ARG A 168 7.49 -23.26 -4.19
C ARG A 168 7.28 -24.56 -4.97
N ARG A 169 7.03 -25.68 -4.29
CA ARG A 169 6.86 -26.99 -4.90
C ARG A 169 5.40 -27.35 -5.19
N SER A 170 4.45 -26.57 -4.67
CA SER A 170 3.00 -26.72 -4.87
C SER A 170 2.51 -25.83 -6.00
#